data_AF-D5USP6-F1
#
_entry.id   AF-D5USP6-F1
#
_cell.length_a   1.000
_cell.length_b   1.000
_cell.length_c   1.000
_cell.angle_alpha   90.00
_cell.angle_beta   90.00
_cell.angle_gamma   90.00
#
_symmetry.space_group_name_H-M   'P 1'
#
loop_
_entity.id
_entity.type
_entity.pdbx_description
1 polymer ?
#
loop_
_entity_poly.entity_id
_entity_poly.type
_entity_poly.pdbx_seq_one_letter_code
_entity_poly.pdbx_strand_id
1 'polypeptide(L)'
;MNAHDPLVTVLIRPFDEPRVRAAIRAALGVGSRVEFVDSRDDPTLTEQWSIEHPHESLGDRRCRGIVVSDNDADDQRTAETIIDIISPHARAEDAAVSAGRAATATADEFPWSARAALWE
;
A
#
# COMPACT_ATOMS: atom_id res chain seq x y z
N MET A 1 -20.66 13.38 -6.24
CA MET A 1 -19.34 13.44 -5.57
C MET A 1 -18.51 12.39 -6.28
N ASN A 2 -17.65 12.79 -7.22
CA ASN A 2 -16.84 11.84 -7.98
C ASN A 2 -15.83 11.25 -7.00
N ALA A 3 -16.08 10.03 -6.53
CA ALA A 3 -15.05 9.25 -5.87
C ALA A 3 -13.99 9.00 -6.94
N HIS A 4 -12.82 9.63 -6.80
CA HIS A 4 -11.66 9.23 -7.57
C HIS A 4 -11.39 7.77 -7.21
N ASP A 5 -11.21 6.91 -8.21
CA ASP A 5 -10.88 5.51 -7.98
C ASP A 5 -9.60 5.42 -7.12
N PRO A 6 -9.53 4.49 -6.15
CA PRO A 6 -8.36 4.36 -5.29
C PRO A 6 -7.15 3.99 -6.12
N LEU A 7 -6.05 4.74 -5.92
CA LEU A 7 -4.79 4.51 -6.63
C LEU A 7 -4.13 3.20 -6.16
N VAL A 8 -4.21 2.94 -4.85
CA VAL A 8 -3.62 1.78 -4.19
C VAL A 8 -4.61 1.24 -3.17
N THR A 9 -4.79 -0.08 -3.14
CA THR A 9 -5.54 -0.77 -2.09
C THR A 9 -4.55 -1.46 -1.15
N VAL A 10 -4.74 -1.27 0.16
CA VAL A 10 -3.85 -1.79 1.20
C VAL A 10 -4.61 -2.59 2.24
N LEU A 11 -3.97 -3.59 2.81
CA LEU A 11 -4.47 -4.32 3.98
C LEU A 11 -3.80 -3.79 5.24
N ILE A 12 -4.51 -2.95 5.99
CA ILE A 12 -3.92 -2.17 7.09
C ILE A 12 -4.80 -2.13 8.34
N ARG A 13 -4.18 -1.99 9.51
CA ARG A 13 -4.91 -1.75 10.78
C ARG A 13 -5.41 -0.31 10.83
N PRO A 14 -6.64 -0.07 11.33
CA PRO A 14 -7.15 1.29 11.55
C PRO A 14 -6.24 2.17 12.40
N PHE A 15 -5.51 1.56 13.34
CA PHE A 15 -4.55 2.26 14.21
C PHE A 15 -3.36 2.85 13.44
N ASP A 16 -2.93 2.21 12.35
CA ASP A 16 -1.74 2.61 11.59
C ASP A 16 -2.06 3.68 10.54
N GLU A 17 -3.32 3.78 10.07
CA GLU A 17 -3.75 4.71 9.02
C GLU A 17 -3.28 6.17 9.20
N PRO A 18 -3.35 6.80 10.40
CA PRO A 18 -2.90 8.19 10.57
C PRO A 18 -1.40 8.35 10.32
N ARG A 19 -0.58 7.36 10.71
CA ARG A 19 0.87 7.40 10.53
C ARG A 19 1.22 7.24 9.04
N VAL A 20 0.56 6.33 8.34
CA VAL A 20 0.75 6.15 6.89
C VAL A 20 0.36 7.41 6.13
N ARG A 21 -0.79 7.99 6.48
CA ARG A 21 -1.28 9.22 5.87
C ARG A 21 -0.28 10.34 6.03
N ALA A 22 0.33 10.47 7.21
CA ALA A 22 1.38 11.46 7.46
C ALA A 22 2.62 11.19 6.60
N ALA A 23 3.06 9.94 6.47
CA ALA A 23 4.20 9.57 5.63
C ALA A 23 3.95 9.86 4.14
N ILE A 24 2.78 9.47 3.61
CA ILE A 24 2.39 9.75 2.22
C ILE A 24 2.33 11.26 1.97
N ARG A 25 1.70 12.04 2.87
CA ARG A 25 1.64 13.50 2.73
C ARG A 25 3.01 14.16 2.79
N ALA A 26 3.92 13.65 3.62
CA ALA A 26 5.28 14.17 3.70
C ALA A 26 6.05 13.94 2.39
N ALA A 27 5.80 12.81 1.71
CA ALA A 27 6.44 12.47 0.44
C ALA A 27 5.85 13.21 -0.77
N LEU A 28 4.53 13.35 -0.83
CA LEU A 28 3.84 13.99 -1.96
C LEU A 28 3.86 15.53 -1.89
N GLY A 29 4.00 16.10 -0.69
CA GLY A 29 4.10 17.53 -0.47
C GLY A 29 2.85 18.15 0.17
N VAL A 30 2.97 19.41 0.57
CA VAL A 30 1.98 20.10 1.44
C VAL A 30 0.61 20.30 0.77
N GLY A 31 0.55 20.25 -0.56
CA GLY A 31 -0.67 20.45 -1.35
C GLY A 31 -1.55 19.20 -1.49
N SER A 32 -0.99 18.01 -1.32
CA SER A 32 -1.69 16.76 -1.63
C SER A 32 -2.66 16.37 -0.51
N ARG A 33 -3.91 16.08 -0.87
CA ARG A 33 -4.91 15.52 0.05
C ARG A 33 -4.90 14.00 -0.07
N VAL A 34 -4.67 13.32 1.04
CA VAL A 34 -4.63 11.85 1.11
C VAL A 34 -5.78 11.35 1.98
N GLU A 35 -6.58 10.44 1.44
CA GLU A 35 -7.73 9.85 2.12
C GLU A 35 -7.66 8.32 2.07
N PHE A 36 -8.11 7.70 3.17
CA PHE A 36 -8.34 6.27 3.23
C PHE A 36 -9.85 6.05 3.12
N VAL A 37 -10.28 5.37 2.07
CA VAL A 37 -11.68 4.99 1.83
C VAL A 37 -11.88 3.50 2.07
N ASP A 38 -13.09 3.09 2.41
CA ASP A 38 -13.43 1.66 2.44
C ASP A 38 -13.24 1.09 1.04
N SER A 39 -12.46 0.01 0.92
CA SER A 39 -12.38 -0.80 -0.29
C SER A 39 -13.16 -2.09 -0.07
N ARG A 40 -13.60 -2.70 -1.17
CA ARG A 40 -14.06 -4.10 -1.10
C ARG A 40 -12.91 -4.96 -0.60
N ASP A 41 -13.25 -5.99 0.16
CA ASP A 41 -12.29 -7.01 0.56
C ASP A 41 -11.65 -7.60 -0.69
N ASP A 42 -10.32 -7.60 -0.70
CA ASP A 42 -9.52 -8.18 -1.77
C ASP A 42 -8.87 -9.47 -1.26
N PRO A 43 -9.35 -10.65 -1.70
CA PRO A 43 -8.78 -11.92 -1.30
C PRO A 43 -7.29 -12.04 -1.62
N THR A 44 -6.80 -11.39 -2.67
CA THR A 44 -5.38 -11.49 -3.05
C THR A 44 -4.48 -10.82 -2.02
N LEU A 45 -4.93 -9.73 -1.38
CA LEU A 45 -4.20 -9.09 -0.30
C LEU A 45 -4.16 -9.95 0.96
N THR A 46 -5.22 -10.72 1.23
CA THR A 46 -5.27 -11.65 2.37
C THR A 46 -4.41 -12.89 2.11
N GLU A 47 -4.34 -13.35 0.86
CA GLU A 47 -3.45 -14.42 0.45
C GLU A 47 -1.98 -13.98 0.54
N GLN A 48 -1.65 -12.81 -0.01
CA GLN A 48 -0.33 -12.20 0.09
C GLN A 48 0.10 -12.04 1.56
N TRP A 49 -0.79 -11.54 2.42
CA TRP A 49 -0.56 -11.47 3.87
C TRP A 49 -0.12 -12.81 4.47
N SER A 50 -0.84 -13.88 4.13
CA SER A 50 -0.61 -15.20 4.69
C SER A 50 0.73 -15.79 4.22
N ILE A 51 1.22 -15.36 3.06
CA ILE A 51 2.53 -15.75 2.50
C ILE A 51 3.66 -14.95 3.17
N GLU A 52 3.50 -13.63 3.28
CA GLU A 52 4.51 -12.72 3.83
C GLU A 52 4.63 -12.85 5.36
N HIS A 53 3.52 -13.15 6.04
CA HIS A 53 3.42 -13.15 7.50
C HIS A 53 2.81 -14.47 8.03
N PRO A 54 3.43 -15.63 7.79
CA PRO A 54 2.85 -16.95 8.08
C PRO A 54 2.63 -17.22 9.57
N HIS A 55 3.19 -16.38 10.44
CA HIS A 55 3.08 -16.50 11.90
C HIS A 55 2.27 -15.36 12.54
N GLU A 56 1.74 -14.43 11.74
CA GLU A 56 0.93 -13.33 12.24
C GLU A 56 -0.53 -13.46 11.83
N SER A 57 -1.43 -13.22 12.78
CA SER A 57 -2.84 -13.12 12.47
C SER A 57 -3.15 -11.81 11.75
N LEU A 58 -4.18 -11.84 10.91
CA LEU A 58 -4.69 -10.65 10.21
C LEU A 58 -5.10 -9.56 11.20
N GLY A 59 -5.61 -9.94 12.38
CA GLY A 59 -6.01 -9.03 13.44
C GLY A 59 -7.25 -8.22 13.05
N ASP A 60 -7.16 -6.90 13.20
CA ASP A 60 -8.21 -5.93 12.85
C ASP A 60 -7.97 -5.23 11.49
N ARG A 61 -7.04 -5.76 10.68
CA ARG A 61 -6.71 -5.20 9.35
C ARG A 61 -7.91 -5.23 8.41
N ARG A 62 -7.99 -4.23 7.54
CA ARG A 62 -9.06 -4.05 6.55
C ARG A 62 -8.50 -3.59 5.22
N CYS A 63 -9.18 -3.94 4.13
CA CYS A 63 -8.87 -3.39 2.82
C CYS A 63 -9.27 -1.92 2.79
N ARG A 64 -8.29 -1.04 2.56
CA ARG A 64 -8.50 0.41 2.43
C ARG A 64 -7.98 0.87 1.09
N GLY A 65 -8.78 1.66 0.38
CA GLY A 65 -8.33 2.37 -0.80
C GLY A 65 -7.65 3.68 -0.41
N ILE A 66 -6.50 3.99 -1.01
CA ILE A 66 -5.82 5.26 -0.86
C ILE A 66 -6.18 6.13 -2.06
N VAL A 67 -6.86 7.24 -1.77
CA VAL A 67 -7.19 8.26 -2.75
C VAL A 67 -6.30 9.47 -2.50
N VAL A 68 -5.65 9.94 -3.55
CA VAL A 68 -4.90 11.20 -3.53
C VAL A 68 -5.57 12.17 -4.46
N SER A 69 -5.82 13.38 -3.96
CA SER A 69 -6.24 14.51 -4.79
C SER A 69 -5.10 15.51 -4.84
N ASP A 70 -4.55 15.66 -6.03
CA ASP A 70 -3.56 16.68 -6.38
C ASP A 70 -3.85 17.15 -7.80
N ASN A 71 -3.78 18.45 -8.06
CA ASN A 71 -4.24 19.04 -9.32
C ASN A 71 -3.29 18.77 -10.49
N ASP A 72 -2.04 18.39 -10.20
CA ASP A 72 -0.96 18.21 -11.20
C ASP A 72 -0.19 16.90 -11.04
N ALA A 73 -0.66 15.96 -10.19
CA ALA A 73 0.08 14.73 -9.95
C ALA A 73 -0.17 13.68 -11.03
N ASP A 74 0.91 13.05 -11.47
CA ASP A 74 0.88 11.81 -12.26
C ASP A 74 0.40 10.68 -11.33
N ASP A 75 -0.79 10.13 -11.61
CA ASP A 75 -1.42 9.07 -10.83
C ASP A 75 -0.53 7.83 -10.68
N GLN A 76 0.23 7.49 -11.73
CA GLN A 76 1.17 6.37 -11.68
C GLN A 76 2.34 6.66 -10.75
N ARG A 77 2.98 7.83 -10.91
CA ARG A 77 4.08 8.23 -10.01
C ARG A 77 3.60 8.32 -8.54
N THR A 78 2.36 8.75 -8.33
CA THR A 78 1.74 8.85 -7.01
C THR A 78 1.52 7.48 -6.41
N ALA A 79 0.93 6.54 -7.16
CA ALA A 79 0.74 5.15 -6.73
C ALA A 79 2.08 4.46 -6.41
N GLU A 80 3.10 4.67 -7.24
CA GLU A 80 4.45 4.18 -7.03
C GLU A 80 5.09 4.73 -5.75
N THR A 81 4.96 6.03 -5.50
CA THR A 81 5.46 6.67 -4.28
C THR A 81 4.75 6.13 -3.04
N ILE A 82 3.43 5.90 -3.14
CA ILE A 82 2.66 5.29 -2.07
C ILE A 82 3.18 3.88 -1.80
N ILE A 83 3.37 3.04 -2.83
CA ILE A 83 3.93 1.69 -2.72
C ILE A 83 5.31 1.69 -2.06
N ASP A 84 6.20 2.61 -2.44
CA ASP A 84 7.53 2.73 -1.83
C ASP A 84 7.48 3.04 -0.33
N ILE A 85 6.44 3.74 0.14
CA ILE A 85 6.25 4.09 1.55
C ILE A 85 5.65 2.93 2.34
N ILE A 86 4.66 2.25 1.75
CA ILE A 86 3.87 1.22 2.42
C ILE A 86 4.51 -0.17 2.34
N SER A 87 5.36 -0.39 1.34
CA SER A 87 6.03 -1.65 1.06
C SER A 87 7.45 -1.38 0.57
N PRO A 88 8.31 -0.74 1.39
CA PRO A 88 9.67 -0.34 0.99
C PRO A 88 10.53 -1.54 0.55
N HIS A 89 10.18 -2.74 1.01
CA HIS A 89 10.85 -3.98 0.62
C HIS A 89 10.18 -4.69 -0.58
N ALA A 90 8.91 -4.43 -0.89
CA ALA A 90 8.21 -5.14 -1.96
C ALA A 90 8.84 -4.97 -3.34
N ARG A 91 9.42 -3.81 -3.68
CA ARG A 91 10.16 -3.64 -4.95
C ARG A 91 11.46 -4.44 -4.98
N ALA A 92 12.17 -4.52 -3.85
CA ALA A 92 13.39 -5.30 -3.76
C ALA A 92 13.09 -6.81 -3.80
N GLU A 93 11.96 -7.20 -3.23
CA GLU A 93 11.47 -8.58 -3.20
C GLU A 93 10.94 -9.02 -4.57
N ASP A 94 10.11 -8.21 -5.24
CA ASP A 94 9.62 -8.48 -6.59
C ASP A 94 10.80 -8.57 -7.59
N ALA A 95 11.79 -7.69 -7.47
CA ALA A 95 13.02 -7.75 -8.25
C ALA A 95 13.89 -8.99 -7.90
N ALA A 96 13.86 -9.48 -6.66
CA ALA A 96 14.55 -10.70 -6.26
C ALA A 96 13.85 -11.93 -6.83
N VAL A 97 12.52 -12.00 -6.70
CA VAL A 97 11.67 -13.08 -7.23
C VAL A 97 11.75 -13.16 -8.75
N SER A 98 11.61 -12.03 -9.45
CA SER A 98 11.75 -11.95 -10.91
C SER A 98 13.14 -12.36 -11.40
N ALA A 99 14.17 -12.21 -10.56
CA ALA A 99 15.53 -12.66 -10.83
C ALA A 99 15.82 -14.10 -10.36
N GLY A 100 14.82 -14.84 -9.88
CA GLY A 100 14.97 -16.22 -9.38
C GLY A 100 15.76 -16.33 -8.07
N ARG A 101 15.85 -15.25 -7.29
CA ARG A 101 16.53 -15.20 -5.98
C ARG A 101 15.51 -15.25 -4.84
N ALA A 102 15.93 -15.77 -3.68
CA ALA A 102 15.10 -15.77 -2.49
C ALA A 102 14.90 -14.32 -1.99
N ALA A 103 13.65 -13.91 -1.81
CA ALA A 103 13.30 -12.71 -1.06
C ALA A 103 13.66 -12.93 0.41
N THR A 104 14.66 -12.24 0.92
CA THR A 104 14.98 -12.23 2.35
C THR A 104 14.33 -10.99 2.96
N ALA A 105 13.12 -11.17 3.50
CA ALA A 105 12.35 -10.11 4.13
C ALA A 105 13.16 -9.51 5.30
N THR A 106 13.56 -8.25 5.16
CA THR A 106 13.73 -7.42 6.36
C THR A 106 12.31 -7.13 6.80
N ALA A 107 11.95 -7.51 8.03
CA ALA A 107 10.59 -7.27 8.52
C ALA A 107 10.31 -5.77 8.42
N ASP A 108 9.27 -5.40 7.68
CA ASP A 108 8.80 -4.03 7.63
C ASP A 108 8.54 -3.53 9.06
N GLU A 109 8.78 -2.23 9.31
CA GLU A 109 8.46 -1.63 10.61
C GLU A 109 6.97 -1.86 10.97
N PHE A 110 6.15 -2.06 9.93
CA PHE A 110 4.80 -2.56 10.07
C PHE A 110 4.50 -3.67 9.04
N PRO A 111 3.91 -4.81 9.46
CA PRO A 111 3.63 -5.90 8.54
C PRO A 111 2.34 -5.61 7.76
N TRP A 112 2.46 -5.38 6.44
CA TRP A 112 1.43 -4.83 5.50
C TRP A 112 1.45 -5.59 4.14
N SER A 113 0.35 -5.51 3.37
CA SER A 113 0.29 -5.97 1.96
C SER A 113 -0.47 -4.94 1.09
N ALA A 114 -0.06 -4.75 -0.17
CA ALA A 114 -0.59 -3.68 -1.03
C ALA A 114 -0.65 -4.04 -2.53
N ARG A 115 -1.64 -3.47 -3.24
CA ARG A 115 -1.83 -3.61 -4.69
C ARG A 115 -2.17 -2.25 -5.32
N ALA A 116 -1.49 -1.88 -6.40
CA ALA A 116 -1.88 -0.72 -7.22
C ALA A 116 -2.88 -1.13 -8.32
N ALA A 117 -3.89 -0.28 -8.55
CA ALA A 117 -4.89 -0.51 -9.61
C ALA A 117 -4.31 -0.31 -11.02
N LEU A 118 -3.19 0.41 -11.14
CA LEU A 118 -2.56 0.80 -12.41
C LEU A 118 -1.63 -0.27 -13.01
N TRP A 119 -1.54 -1.46 -12.41
CA TRP A 119 -0.69 -2.56 -12.87
C TRP A 119 -1.43 -3.63 -13.69
N GLU A 120 -2.65 -3.33 -14.15
CA GLU A 120 -3.40 -4.16 -15.11
C GLU A 120 -3.15 -3.76 -16.57
#